data_AF-A0A8T4P1F2-F1
#
_entry.id   AF-A0A8T4P1F2-F1
#
_cell.length_a   1.000
_cell.length_b   1.000
_cell.length_c   1.000
_cell.angle_alpha   90.00
_cell.angle_beta   90.00
_cell.angle_gamma   90.00
#
_symmetry.space_group_name_H-M   'P 1'
#
loop_
_entity.id
_entity.type
_entity.pdbx_description
1 polymer ?
#
loop_
_entity_poly.entity_id
_entity_poly.type
_entity_poly.pdbx_seq_one_letter_code
_entity_poly.pdbx_strand_id
1 'polypeptide(L)'
;MPLETYLSDIQEKKELAQQMARWYHKGFGSSMEGILCNMEGYVQNPEMLNYSEIVYRLLNRVEEFYSKIPFGDFHGKEQFYPLFIVKSLLPFLHHSLDTTFNERTEENFRVLDVRIQAIVEVGRLYDESLRSVLKEIRLLPEGKDFQVQVIDDRGKVWSF
;
A
#
# COMPACT_ATOMS: atom_id res chain seq x y z
N MET A 1 -35.84 3.56 8.30
CA MET A 1 -35.29 4.01 7.00
C MET A 1 -36.19 3.43 5.90
N PRO A 2 -36.56 4.19 4.87
CA PRO A 2 -37.25 3.64 3.70
C PRO A 2 -36.40 2.56 3.01
N LEU A 3 -37.04 1.53 2.45
CA LEU A 3 -36.34 0.40 1.81
C LEU A 3 -35.43 0.83 0.65
N GLU A 4 -35.84 1.85 -0.13
CA GLU A 4 -35.06 2.40 -1.24
C GLU A 4 -33.79 3.12 -0.77
N THR A 5 -33.87 3.90 0.32
CA THR A 5 -32.71 4.57 0.94
C THR A 5 -31.71 3.52 1.44
N TYR A 6 -32.22 2.46 2.06
CA TYR A 6 -31.41 1.37 2.57
C TYR A 6 -30.65 0.59 1.46
N LEU A 7 -31.31 0.31 0.33
CA LEU A 7 -30.68 -0.36 -0.80
C LEU A 7 -29.66 0.54 -1.52
N SER A 8 -29.87 1.85 -1.54
CA SER A 8 -28.88 2.83 -2.04
C SER A 8 -27.62 2.83 -1.18
N ASP A 9 -27.78 2.91 0.15
CA ASP A 9 -26.66 3.00 1.10
C ASP A 9 -25.74 1.77 1.04
N ILE A 10 -26.30 0.55 0.90
CA ILE A 10 -25.48 -0.66 0.81
C ILE A 10 -24.74 -0.75 -0.53
N GLN A 11 -25.36 -0.30 -1.62
CA GLN A 11 -24.74 -0.32 -2.94
C GLN A 11 -23.55 0.65 -3.00
N GLU A 12 -23.71 1.85 -2.44
CA GLU A 12 -22.62 2.83 -2.31
C GLU A 12 -21.44 2.28 -1.50
N LYS A 13 -21.70 1.58 -0.38
CA LYS A 13 -20.64 0.92 0.41
C LYS A 13 -19.93 -0.18 -0.37
N LYS A 14 -20.67 -1.00 -1.13
CA LYS A 14 -20.09 -2.06 -1.98
C LYS A 14 -19.17 -1.48 -3.06
N GLU A 15 -19.60 -0.40 -3.70
CA GLU A 15 -18.80 0.31 -4.71
C GLU A 15 -17.54 0.93 -4.09
N LEU A 16 -17.67 1.56 -2.92
CA LEU A 16 -16.52 2.07 -2.17
C LEU A 16 -15.53 0.96 -1.83
N ALA A 17 -15.99 -0.19 -1.31
CA ALA A 17 -15.13 -1.32 -0.99
C ALA A 17 -14.40 -1.87 -2.22
N GLN A 18 -15.08 -1.97 -3.37
CA GLN A 18 -14.46 -2.38 -4.63
C GLN A 18 -13.41 -1.37 -5.11
N GLN A 19 -13.69 -0.08 -4.99
CA GLN A 19 -12.76 0.98 -5.35
C GLN A 19 -11.53 0.99 -4.44
N MET A 20 -11.72 0.80 -3.13
CA MET A 20 -10.61 0.67 -2.18
C MET A 20 -9.78 -0.60 -2.43
N ALA A 21 -10.43 -1.74 -2.66
CA ALA A 21 -9.76 -3.00 -2.98
C ALA A 21 -8.92 -2.92 -4.27
N ARG A 22 -9.39 -2.18 -5.28
CA ARG A 22 -8.63 -1.94 -6.53
C ARG A 22 -7.30 -1.24 -6.28
N TRP A 23 -7.27 -0.30 -5.33
CA TRP A 23 -6.08 0.47 -4.98
C TRP A 23 -5.41 -0.02 -3.70
N TYR A 24 -5.75 -1.23 -3.26
CA TYR A 24 -5.02 -1.93 -2.22
C TYR A 24 -3.94 -2.80 -2.85
N HIS A 25 -2.68 -2.43 -2.62
CA HIS A 25 -1.56 -3.25 -3.06
C HIS A 25 -1.29 -4.35 -2.03
N LYS A 26 -1.87 -5.53 -2.25
CA LYS A 26 -1.52 -6.73 -1.48
C LYS A 26 -0.08 -7.12 -1.81
N GLY A 27 0.76 -7.32 -0.79
CA GLY A 27 2.21 -7.49 -0.96
C GLY A 27 3.04 -6.21 -0.87
N PHE A 28 2.41 -5.05 -0.66
CA PHE A 28 3.09 -3.78 -0.45
C PHE A 28 4.06 -3.82 0.74
N GLY A 29 3.60 -4.31 1.90
CA GLY A 29 4.45 -4.50 3.08
C GLY A 29 5.64 -5.42 2.79
N SER A 30 5.42 -6.54 2.10
CA SER A 30 6.51 -7.44 1.71
C SER A 30 7.49 -6.82 0.71
N SER A 31 7.04 -5.89 -0.14
CA SER A 31 7.93 -5.15 -1.04
C SER A 31 8.79 -4.15 -0.25
N MET A 32 8.20 -3.47 0.73
CA MET A 32 8.91 -2.55 1.63
C MET A 32 9.92 -3.27 2.53
N GLU A 33 9.52 -4.38 3.16
CA GLU A 33 10.42 -5.26 3.91
C GLU A 33 11.53 -5.82 3.01
N GLY A 34 11.18 -6.21 1.77
CA GLY A 34 12.14 -6.66 0.78
C GLY A 34 13.18 -5.58 0.46
N ILE A 35 12.78 -4.33 0.30
CA ILE A 35 13.72 -3.21 0.12
C ILE A 35 14.65 -3.12 1.33
N LEU A 36 14.11 -3.10 2.54
CA LEU A 36 14.90 -2.97 3.77
C LEU A 36 15.93 -4.11 3.94
N CYS A 37 15.50 -5.37 3.81
CA CYS A 37 16.38 -6.53 3.95
C CYS A 37 17.49 -6.56 2.89
N ASN A 38 17.19 -6.21 1.64
CA ASN A 38 18.21 -6.17 0.60
C ASN A 38 19.16 -4.98 0.78
N MET A 39 18.69 -3.85 1.32
CA MET A 39 19.56 -2.73 1.68
C MET A 39 20.47 -3.05 2.85
N GLU A 40 19.98 -3.77 3.85
CA GLU A 40 20.82 -4.26 4.96
C GLU A 40 21.92 -5.18 4.43
N GLY A 41 21.55 -6.13 3.56
CA GLY A 41 22.49 -7.02 2.89
C GLY A 41 23.54 -6.26 2.08
N TYR A 42 23.14 -5.23 1.35
CA TYR A 42 24.05 -4.35 0.59
C TYR A 42 25.01 -3.56 1.49
N VAL A 43 24.54 -3.03 2.62
CA VAL A 43 25.39 -2.31 3.58
C VAL A 43 26.42 -3.25 4.20
N GLN A 44 26.04 -4.49 4.48
CA GLN A 44 26.94 -5.49 5.07
C GLN A 44 27.89 -6.14 4.04
N ASN A 45 27.46 -6.31 2.78
CA ASN A 45 28.20 -7.05 1.73
C ASN A 45 28.07 -6.35 0.36
N PRO A 46 28.74 -5.20 0.16
CA PRO A 46 28.50 -4.34 -1.00
C PRO A 46 28.99 -4.91 -2.35
N GLU A 47 29.90 -5.89 -2.33
CA GLU A 47 30.35 -6.61 -3.54
C GLU A 47 29.27 -7.50 -4.18
N MET A 48 28.16 -7.77 -3.47
CA MET A 48 27.04 -8.51 -4.04
C MET A 48 26.13 -7.60 -4.87
N LEU A 49 26.33 -7.62 -6.19
CA LEU A 49 25.62 -6.76 -7.15
C LEU A 49 24.09 -6.98 -7.21
N ASN A 50 23.58 -8.12 -6.73
CA ASN A 50 22.16 -8.44 -6.85
C ASN A 50 21.27 -7.60 -5.93
N TYR A 51 21.79 -7.06 -4.83
CA TYR A 51 20.97 -6.36 -3.84
C TYR A 51 20.37 -5.06 -4.38
N SER A 52 21.17 -4.24 -5.05
CA SER A 52 20.72 -2.97 -5.63
C SER A 52 19.68 -3.20 -6.73
N GLU A 53 19.89 -4.18 -7.61
CA GLU A 53 18.93 -4.56 -8.65
C GLU A 53 17.58 -5.00 -8.05
N ILE A 54 17.59 -5.79 -6.97
CA ILE A 54 16.38 -6.24 -6.29
C ILE A 54 15.64 -5.05 -5.67
N VAL A 55 16.36 -4.14 -5.02
CA VAL A 55 15.80 -2.93 -4.39
C VAL A 55 15.13 -2.04 -5.44
N TYR A 56 15.81 -1.70 -6.53
CA TYR A 56 15.24 -0.86 -7.59
C TYR A 56 14.03 -1.52 -8.26
N ARG A 57 14.06 -2.84 -8.46
CA ARG A 57 12.90 -3.57 -9.00
C ARG A 57 11.69 -3.48 -8.06
N LEU A 58 11.89 -3.63 -6.74
CA LEU A 58 10.81 -3.51 -5.75
C LEU A 58 10.27 -2.09 -5.67
N LEU A 59 11.15 -1.08 -5.72
CA LEU A 59 10.76 0.32 -5.71
C LEU A 59 9.95 0.68 -6.97
N ASN A 60 10.45 0.34 -8.16
CA ASN A 60 9.75 0.59 -9.42
C ASN A 60 8.36 -0.03 -9.43
N ARG A 61 8.19 -1.23 -8.87
CA ARG A 61 6.89 -1.89 -8.75
C ARG A 61 5.89 -1.08 -7.93
N VAL A 62 6.36 -0.52 -6.81
CA VAL A 62 5.55 0.36 -5.97
C VAL A 62 5.20 1.63 -6.72
N GLU A 63 6.15 2.25 -7.39
CA GLU A 63 5.91 3.49 -8.15
C GLU A 63 4.97 3.30 -9.33
N GLU A 64 5.11 2.20 -10.07
CA GLU A 64 4.21 1.82 -11.15
C GLU A 64 2.79 1.58 -10.67
N PHE A 65 2.63 1.05 -9.46
CA PHE A 65 1.30 0.93 -8.85
C PHE A 65 0.73 2.32 -8.54
N TYR A 66 1.51 3.17 -7.86
CA TYR A 66 1.08 4.52 -7.46
C TYR A 66 0.84 5.46 -8.65
N SER A 67 1.52 5.28 -9.78
CA SER A 67 1.30 6.07 -10.99
C SER A 67 -0.04 5.79 -11.68
N LYS A 68 -0.65 4.62 -11.42
CA LYS A 68 -1.95 4.22 -11.98
C LYS A 68 -3.13 4.73 -11.17
N ILE A 69 -2.91 5.19 -9.93
CA ILE A 69 -3.98 5.64 -9.03
C ILE A 69 -4.52 7.00 -9.54
N PRO A 70 -5.84 7.12 -9.81
CA PRO A 70 -6.46 8.37 -10.24
C PRO A 70 -6.68 9.30 -9.03
N PHE A 71 -5.60 9.86 -8.49
CA PHE A 71 -5.65 10.71 -7.29
C PHE A 71 -6.63 11.90 -7.40
N GLY A 72 -6.91 12.40 -8.60
CA GLY A 72 -7.92 13.44 -8.82
C GLY A 72 -9.32 13.03 -8.36
N ASP A 73 -9.69 11.76 -8.55
CA ASP A 73 -11.02 11.22 -8.23
C ASP A 73 -11.21 10.97 -6.73
N PHE A 74 -10.12 11.00 -5.96
CA PHE A 74 -10.07 10.69 -4.52
C PHE A 74 -9.83 11.91 -3.63
N HIS A 75 -9.66 13.09 -4.22
CA HIS A 75 -9.44 14.30 -3.46
C HIS A 75 -10.64 14.57 -2.54
N GLY A 76 -10.36 14.86 -1.26
CA GLY A 76 -11.39 15.10 -0.23
C GLY A 76 -12.10 13.84 0.29
N LYS A 77 -11.75 12.63 -0.19
CA LYS A 77 -12.32 11.38 0.33
C LYS A 77 -11.40 10.77 1.37
N GLU A 78 -11.79 10.87 2.64
CA GLU A 78 -10.97 10.48 3.79
C GLU A 78 -10.46 9.04 3.73
N GLN A 79 -11.28 8.12 3.20
CA GLN A 79 -10.94 6.70 3.08
C GLN A 79 -9.71 6.45 2.20
N PHE A 80 -9.36 7.41 1.32
CA PHE A 80 -8.23 7.33 0.41
C PHE A 80 -7.03 8.17 0.85
N TYR A 81 -7.12 8.93 1.95
CA TYR A 81 -6.00 9.75 2.46
C TYR A 81 -4.70 8.97 2.66
N PRO A 82 -4.70 7.71 3.15
CA PRO A 82 -3.48 6.93 3.23
C PRO A 82 -2.70 6.83 1.90
N LEU A 83 -3.38 6.73 0.76
CA LEU A 83 -2.72 6.68 -0.55
C LEU A 83 -1.99 8.00 -0.86
N PHE A 84 -2.57 9.14 -0.50
CA PHE A 84 -1.91 10.44 -0.68
C PHE A 84 -0.70 10.60 0.22
N ILE A 85 -0.79 10.10 1.46
CA ILE A 85 0.32 10.12 2.42
C ILE A 85 1.46 9.25 1.90
N VAL A 86 1.20 8.01 1.44
CA VAL A 86 2.27 7.20 0.86
C VAL A 86 2.88 7.89 -0.35
N LYS A 87 2.07 8.46 -1.25
CA LYS A 87 2.57 9.21 -2.42
C LYS A 87 3.51 10.34 -2.01
N SER A 88 3.23 11.06 -0.92
CA SER A 88 4.10 12.13 -0.42
C SER A 88 5.35 11.60 0.30
N LEU A 89 5.32 10.37 0.82
CA LEU A 89 6.46 9.70 1.44
C LEU A 89 7.45 9.09 0.44
N LEU A 90 7.00 8.67 -0.76
CA LEU A 90 7.85 8.03 -1.77
C LEU A 90 9.11 8.84 -2.13
N PRO A 91 9.06 10.18 -2.35
CA PRO A 91 10.29 10.95 -2.61
C PRO A 91 11.31 10.91 -1.48
N PHE A 92 10.87 10.85 -0.22
CA PHE A 92 11.77 10.74 0.93
C PHE A 92 12.38 9.34 1.04
N LEU A 93 11.64 8.31 0.64
CA LEU A 93 12.17 6.94 0.51
C LEU A 93 13.27 6.89 -0.54
N HIS A 94 13.05 7.46 -1.73
CA HIS A 94 14.07 7.57 -2.78
C HIS A 94 15.35 8.25 -2.28
N HIS A 95 15.19 9.43 -1.68
CA HIS A 95 16.32 10.17 -1.16
C HIS A 95 17.10 9.36 -0.10
N SER A 96 16.39 8.65 0.78
CA SER A 96 17.02 7.82 1.79
C SER A 96 17.75 6.63 1.17
N LEU A 97 17.16 5.97 0.17
CA LEU A 97 17.80 4.88 -0.58
C LEU A 97 19.08 5.34 -1.28
N ASP A 98 19.03 6.45 -2.02
CA ASP A 98 20.19 7.02 -2.70
C ASP A 98 21.30 7.36 -1.69
N THR A 99 20.92 7.94 -0.55
CA THR A 99 21.87 8.27 0.52
C THR A 99 22.49 7.00 1.10
N THR A 100 21.72 5.96 1.40
CA THR A 100 22.26 4.68 1.90
C THR A 100 23.13 3.96 0.87
N PHE A 101 22.80 4.04 -0.43
CA PHE A 101 23.59 3.44 -1.49
C PHE A 101 24.97 4.08 -1.62
N ASN A 102 25.03 5.42 -1.50
CA ASN A 102 26.24 6.22 -1.62
C ASN A 102 27.06 6.23 -0.33
N GLU A 103 26.39 6.40 0.80
CA GLU A 103 26.97 6.56 2.13
C GLU A 103 26.45 5.44 3.04
N ARG A 104 27.14 4.30 2.98
CA ARG A 104 26.78 3.02 3.61
C ARG A 104 26.99 3.03 5.13
N THR A 105 26.34 3.95 5.81
CA THR A 105 26.43 4.11 7.27
C THR A 105 25.21 3.49 7.95
N GLU A 106 25.40 3.03 9.19
CA GLU A 106 24.28 2.54 10.01
C GLU A 106 23.22 3.62 10.24
N GLU A 107 23.63 4.88 10.36
CA GLU A 107 22.70 6.00 10.53
C GLU A 107 21.82 6.21 9.30
N ASN A 108 22.41 6.21 8.10
CA ASN A 108 21.63 6.33 6.85
C ASN A 108 20.68 5.13 6.67
N PHE A 109 21.10 3.94 7.08
CA PHE A 109 20.23 2.77 7.08
C PHE A 109 19.06 2.89 8.08
N ARG A 110 19.30 3.41 9.29
CA ARG A 110 18.22 3.68 10.27
C ARG A 110 17.22 4.71 9.77
N VAL A 111 17.70 5.76 9.10
CA VAL A 111 16.82 6.76 8.46
C VAL A 111 15.93 6.07 7.42
N LEU A 112 16.52 5.24 6.55
CA LEU A 112 15.78 4.45 5.56
C LEU A 112 14.73 3.54 6.22
N ASP A 113 15.09 2.80 7.27
CA ASP A 113 14.16 1.95 8.03
C ASP A 113 12.97 2.75 8.54
N VAL A 114 13.20 3.88 9.21
CA VAL A 114 12.12 4.75 9.69
C VAL A 114 11.17 5.21 8.56
N ARG A 115 11.70 5.52 7.36
CA ARG A 115 10.86 5.87 6.20
C ARG A 115 10.03 4.68 5.72
N ILE A 116 10.65 3.50 5.65
CA ILE A 116 9.98 2.27 5.27
C ILE A 116 8.87 1.91 6.27
N GLN A 117 9.14 1.96 7.57
CA GLN A 117 8.13 1.70 8.61
C GLN A 117 6.97 2.69 8.52
N ALA A 118 7.24 3.98 8.33
CA ALA A 118 6.17 4.98 8.17
C ALA A 118 5.24 4.63 6.99
N ILE A 119 5.81 4.21 5.86
CA ILE A 119 5.04 3.79 4.68
C ILE A 119 4.23 2.51 4.98
N VAL A 120 4.82 1.53 5.67
CA VAL A 120 4.14 0.28 6.08
C VAL A 120 2.96 0.57 7.00
N GLU A 121 3.13 1.42 8.01
CA GLU A 121 2.05 1.79 8.93
C GLU A 121 0.90 2.51 8.21
N VAL A 122 1.20 3.43 7.30
CA VAL A 122 0.16 4.08 6.48
C VAL A 122 -0.58 3.06 5.60
N GLY A 123 0.14 2.07 5.05
CA GLY A 123 -0.46 0.96 4.33
C GLY A 123 -1.42 0.12 5.21
N ARG A 124 -1.09 -0.08 6.49
CA ARG A 124 -1.97 -0.76 7.46
C ARG A 124 -3.24 0.03 7.73
N LEU A 125 -3.15 1.36 7.89
CA LEU A 125 -4.33 2.22 8.04
C LEU A 125 -5.29 2.08 6.85
N TYR A 126 -4.76 1.90 5.64
CA TYR A 126 -5.60 1.67 4.45
C TYR A 126 -6.26 0.28 4.46
N ASP A 127 -5.56 -0.78 4.88
CA ASP A 127 -6.15 -2.12 5.07
C ASP A 127 -7.26 -2.09 6.13
N GLU A 128 -7.02 -1.43 7.27
CA GLU A 128 -8.01 -1.26 8.33
C GLU A 128 -9.26 -0.50 7.84
N SER A 129 -9.07 0.55 7.05
CA SER A 129 -10.17 1.30 6.43
C SER A 129 -11.01 0.41 5.52
N LEU A 130 -10.38 -0.40 4.66
CA LEU A 130 -11.09 -1.35 3.79
C LEU A 130 -11.86 -2.39 4.60
N ARG A 131 -11.23 -2.95 5.64
CA ARG A 131 -11.87 -3.93 6.54
C ARG A 131 -13.05 -3.34 7.29
N SER A 132 -12.97 -2.07 7.70
CA SER A 132 -14.09 -1.38 8.34
C SER A 132 -15.30 -1.29 7.40
N VAL A 133 -15.08 -0.86 6.15
CA VAL A 133 -16.15 -0.78 5.14
C VAL A 133 -16.75 -2.16 4.87
N LEU A 134 -15.92 -3.21 4.73
CA LEU A 134 -16.40 -4.58 4.53
C LEU A 134 -17.20 -5.09 5.73
N LYS A 135 -16.78 -4.76 6.96
CA LYS A 135 -17.52 -5.11 8.17
C LYS A 135 -18.89 -4.46 8.18
N GLU A 136 -18.97 -3.17 7.86
CA GLU A 136 -20.25 -2.45 7.78
C GLU A 136 -21.21 -3.06 6.76
N ILE A 137 -20.71 -3.44 5.58
CA ILE A 137 -21.52 -4.14 4.56
C ILE A 137 -22.05 -5.47 5.11
N ARG A 138 -21.20 -6.24 5.80
CA ARG A 138 -21.55 -7.58 6.31
C ARG A 138 -22.50 -7.58 7.51
N LEU A 139 -22.66 -6.45 8.19
CA LEU A 139 -23.69 -6.28 9.22
C LEU A 139 -25.10 -6.24 8.61
N LEU A 140 -25.21 -6.00 7.30
CA LEU A 140 -26.47 -5.92 6.57
C LEU A 140 -26.81 -7.28 5.92
N PRO A 141 -28.09 -7.74 5.97
CA PRO A 141 -28.52 -9.00 5.37
C PRO A 141 -28.08 -9.18 3.90
N GLU A 142 -28.21 -8.15 3.08
CA GLU A 142 -27.90 -8.14 1.64
C GLU A 142 -26.38 -8.02 1.35
N GLY A 143 -25.57 -7.83 2.39
CA GLY A 143 -24.11 -7.72 2.31
C GLY A 143 -23.36 -8.86 2.98
N LYS A 144 -24.06 -9.82 3.61
CA LYS A 144 -23.46 -10.89 4.41
C LYS A 144 -22.44 -11.73 3.64
N ASP A 145 -22.74 -12.04 2.38
CA ASP A 145 -21.89 -12.84 1.50
C ASP A 145 -21.02 -11.99 0.55
N PHE A 146 -21.01 -10.66 0.75
CA PHE A 146 -20.22 -9.77 -0.09
C PHE A 146 -18.72 -9.98 0.14
N GLN A 147 -17.99 -10.12 -0.97
CA GLN A 147 -16.55 -10.26 -1.00
C GLN A 147 -15.97 -9.31 -2.02
N VAL A 148 -14.75 -8.85 -1.77
CA VAL A 148 -13.95 -8.11 -2.75
C VAL A 148 -12.69 -8.91 -3.06
N GLN A 149 -12.31 -8.91 -4.33
CA GLN A 149 -11.09 -9.53 -4.78
C GLN A 149 -10.00 -8.47 -4.92
N VAL A 150 -8.85 -8.75 -4.34
CA VAL A 150 -7.63 -8.00 -4.55
C VAL A 150 -6.66 -8.92 -5.29
N ILE A 151 -6.16 -8.45 -6.42
CA ILE A 151 -5.11 -9.13 -7.16
C ILE A 151 -3.80 -8.52 -6.73
N ASP A 152 -2.89 -9.32 -6.18
CA ASP A 152 -1.55 -8.84 -5.90
C ASP A 152 -0.73 -8.69 -7.18
N ASP A 153 0.40 -8.05 -7.01
CA ASP A 153 1.36 -7.77 -8.06
C ASP A 153 2.00 -9.03 -8.69
N ARG A 154 1.77 -10.23 -8.14
CA ARG A 154 2.17 -11.54 -8.69
C ARG A 154 0.99 -12.26 -9.36
N GLY A 155 -0.14 -11.58 -9.51
CA GLY A 155 -1.36 -12.14 -10.10
C GLY A 155 -2.12 -13.08 -9.17
N LYS A 156 -1.72 -13.19 -7.89
CA LYS A 156 -2.46 -14.01 -6.93
C LYS A 156 -3.71 -13.24 -6.48
N VAL A 157 -4.85 -13.92 -6.57
CA VAL A 157 -6.14 -13.39 -6.15
C VAL A 157 -6.35 -13.66 -4.67
N TRP A 158 -6.78 -12.63 -3.96
CA TRP A 158 -7.11 -12.68 -2.55
C TRP A 158 -8.54 -12.19 -2.34
N SER A 159 -9.38 -13.03 -1.74
CA SER A 159 -10.73 -12.64 -1.34
C SER A 159 -10.73 -12.10 0.08
N PHE A 160 -11.36 -10.95 0.27
CA PHE A 160 -11.63 -10.36 1.58
C PHE A 160 -13.10 -10.50 1.95
#